data_AF-A0A7Y3GCR6-F1
#
_entry.id   AF-A0A7Y3GCR6-F1
#
_cell.length_a   1.000
_cell.length_b   1.000
_cell.length_c   1.000
_cell.angle_alpha   90.00
_cell.angle_beta   90.00
_cell.angle_gamma   90.00
#
_symmetry.space_group_name_H-M   'P 1'
#
loop_
_entity.id
_entity.type
_entity.pdbx_description
1 polymer ?
#
loop_
_entity_poly.entity_id
_entity_poly.type
_entity_poly.pdbx_seq_one_letter_code
_entity_poly.pdbx_strand_id
1 'polypeptide(L)'
;STALAGLAAVLGLAPAPPAAAADEVLVRARNVLGPYFDVQLAGKTAHRLLVPASEVCQRLTRPEARVRFVGRGFPGWLEPAGGGDERCEAAGVFDLERFRDRRPRPKTPFSPRETAVWETFHRDGRHALLRGRFLLAHLVGMAGGHDLVAVVADDAACADVVAGTRGALEFRDVGAAFRLSAGDARCPVLGFARPLPSTLPR
;
A
#
# COMPACT_ATOMS: atom_id res chain seq x y z
N SER A 1 49.31 9.90 49.26
CA SER A 1 48.45 8.75 48.96
C SER A 1 47.24 9.21 48.17
N THR A 2 47.02 8.49 47.09
CA THR A 2 46.23 8.72 45.88
C THR A 2 44.76 9.09 46.10
N ALA A 3 44.30 10.12 45.38
CA ALA A 3 42.88 10.41 45.16
C ALA A 3 42.34 9.53 44.03
N LEU A 4 41.20 8.87 44.25
CA LEU A 4 40.47 8.12 43.23
C LEU A 4 39.09 8.74 43.05
N ALA A 5 38.91 9.35 41.88
CA ALA A 5 37.67 9.89 41.38
C ALA A 5 36.72 8.75 40.96
N GLY A 6 35.50 8.77 41.49
CA GLY A 6 34.40 7.90 41.05
C GLY A 6 33.59 8.59 39.96
N LEU A 7 33.82 8.22 38.70
CA LEU A 7 32.97 8.57 37.56
C LEU A 7 31.80 7.56 37.47
N ALA A 8 30.65 7.92 38.04
CA ALA A 8 29.40 7.23 37.78
C ALA A 8 28.79 7.78 36.49
N ALA A 9 29.00 7.08 35.37
CA ALA A 9 28.34 7.38 34.11
C ALA A 9 26.87 6.96 34.17
N VAL A 10 25.97 7.93 34.29
CA VAL A 10 24.52 7.74 34.16
C VAL A 10 24.23 7.51 32.68
N LEU A 11 24.11 6.24 32.27
CA LEU A 11 23.56 5.86 30.98
C LEU A 11 22.08 6.24 30.95
N GLY A 12 21.77 7.41 30.42
CA GLY A 12 20.41 7.83 30.10
C GLY A 12 19.83 6.94 29.01
N LEU A 13 19.27 5.79 29.39
CA LEU A 13 18.42 5.01 28.51
C LEU A 13 17.20 5.87 28.16
N ALA A 14 17.17 6.36 26.92
CA ALA A 14 15.96 6.96 26.37
C ALA A 14 14.81 5.93 26.51
N PRO A 15 13.61 6.37 26.94
CA PRO A 15 12.47 5.46 27.04
C PRO A 15 12.25 4.80 25.68
N ALA A 16 12.03 3.47 25.70
CA ALA A 16 11.70 2.73 24.49
C ALA A 16 10.49 3.43 23.81
N PRO A 17 10.53 3.63 22.49
CA PRO A 17 9.40 4.22 21.79
C PRO A 17 8.14 3.41 22.11
N PRO A 18 6.98 4.06 22.31
CA PRO A 18 5.74 3.37 22.64
C PRO A 18 5.51 2.26 21.61
N ALA A 19 5.16 1.06 22.10
CA ALA A 19 4.85 -0.07 21.24
C ALA A 19 3.82 0.37 20.20
N ALA A 20 4.12 0.14 18.92
CA ALA A 20 3.20 0.51 17.84
C ALA A 20 1.83 -0.09 18.14
N ALA A 21 0.77 0.72 18.05
CA ALA A 21 -0.59 0.26 18.22
C ALA A 21 -0.86 -0.86 17.20
N ALA A 22 -0.96 -2.08 17.69
CA ALA A 22 -1.30 -3.25 16.91
C ALA A 22 -2.76 -3.57 17.18
N ASP A 23 -3.55 -3.67 16.10
CA ASP A 23 -4.95 -4.06 16.19
C ASP A 23 -5.06 -5.54 15.81
N GLU A 24 -5.69 -6.35 16.66
CA GLU A 24 -6.11 -7.68 16.24
C GLU A 24 -7.26 -7.56 15.23
N VAL A 25 -7.11 -8.21 14.09
CA VAL A 25 -8.01 -8.17 12.95
C VAL A 25 -8.27 -9.58 12.41
N LEU A 26 -9.42 -9.74 11.78
CA LEU A 26 -9.84 -10.96 11.08
C LEU A 26 -9.63 -10.79 9.58
N VAL A 27 -8.99 -11.75 8.94
CA VAL A 27 -8.93 -11.83 7.48
C VAL A 27 -10.29 -12.27 6.95
N ARG A 28 -11.04 -11.37 6.31
CA ARG A 28 -12.36 -11.67 5.73
C ARG A 28 -12.26 -12.40 4.42
N ALA A 29 -11.38 -11.94 3.55
CA ALA A 29 -11.21 -12.50 2.22
C ALA A 29 -9.76 -12.32 1.76
N ARG A 30 -9.33 -13.25 0.90
CA ARG A 30 -8.08 -13.17 0.16
C ARG A 30 -8.32 -13.58 -1.28
N ASN A 31 -7.98 -12.71 -2.22
CA ASN A 31 -8.01 -13.02 -3.64
C ASN A 31 -6.60 -12.94 -4.22
N VAL A 32 -6.31 -13.79 -5.22
CA VAL A 32 -5.07 -13.71 -6.00
C VAL A 32 -5.20 -12.53 -6.96
N LEU A 33 -4.15 -11.72 -7.07
CA LEU A 33 -4.06 -10.59 -7.99
C LEU A 33 -2.62 -10.49 -8.51
N GLY A 34 -2.32 -11.25 -9.56
CA GLY A 34 -0.96 -11.39 -10.10
C GLY A 34 0.03 -11.83 -9.01
N PRO A 35 1.13 -11.08 -8.78
CA PRO A 35 2.12 -11.42 -7.76
C PRO A 35 1.71 -10.96 -6.34
N TYR A 36 0.48 -10.45 -6.17
CA TYR A 36 -0.06 -9.99 -4.90
C TYR A 36 -1.25 -10.83 -4.45
N PHE A 37 -1.56 -10.75 -3.16
CA PHE A 37 -2.89 -11.02 -2.64
C PHE A 37 -3.61 -9.71 -2.32
N ASP A 38 -4.86 -9.60 -2.76
CA ASP A 38 -5.85 -8.64 -2.27
C ASP A 38 -6.45 -9.19 -0.98
N VAL A 39 -6.17 -8.53 0.14
CA VAL A 39 -6.53 -9.00 1.49
C VAL A 39 -7.49 -8.01 2.14
N GLN A 40 -8.69 -8.48 2.46
CA GLN A 40 -9.69 -7.72 3.19
C GLN A 40 -9.63 -8.09 4.67
N LEU A 41 -9.41 -7.09 5.53
CA LEU A 41 -9.32 -7.22 6.98
C LEU A 41 -10.54 -6.58 7.62
N ALA A 42 -11.07 -7.22 8.67
CA ALA A 42 -12.12 -6.68 9.53
C ALA A 42 -11.65 -6.56 10.97
N GLY A 43 -12.15 -5.55 11.67
CA GLY A 43 -11.81 -5.26 13.06
C GLY A 43 -12.31 -3.87 13.42
N LYS A 44 -11.65 -3.21 14.39
CA LYS A 44 -11.91 -1.79 14.69
C LYS A 44 -11.75 -0.90 13.45
N THR A 45 -10.86 -1.31 12.56
CA THR A 45 -10.55 -0.62 11.32
C THR A 45 -10.59 -1.64 10.18
N ALA A 46 -11.51 -1.45 9.23
CA ALA A 46 -11.54 -2.28 8.02
C ALA A 46 -10.44 -1.83 7.05
N HIS A 47 -9.60 -2.75 6.60
CA HIS A 47 -8.46 -2.45 5.73
C HIS A 47 -8.46 -3.38 4.53
N ARG A 48 -8.25 -2.85 3.33
CA ARG A 48 -7.93 -3.64 2.14
C ARG A 48 -6.48 -3.40 1.72
N LEU A 49 -5.66 -4.43 1.86
CA LEU A 49 -4.21 -4.40 1.63
C LEU A 49 -3.83 -5.19 0.39
N LEU A 50 -2.75 -4.76 -0.25
CA LEU A 50 -2.01 -5.56 -1.23
C LEU A 50 -0.78 -6.12 -0.52
N VAL A 51 -0.70 -7.44 -0.41
CA VAL A 51 0.47 -8.12 0.17
C VAL A 51 1.15 -9.00 -0.88
N PRO A 52 2.46 -9.29 -0.78
CA PRO A 52 3.12 -10.23 -1.67
C PRO A 52 2.48 -11.62 -1.62
N ALA A 53 2.44 -12.32 -2.76
CA ALA A 53 2.04 -13.73 -2.82
C ALA A 53 3.16 -14.68 -2.32
N SER A 54 3.82 -14.36 -1.21
CA SER A 54 4.86 -15.18 -0.58
C SER A 54 4.26 -16.22 0.35
N GLU A 55 5.03 -17.26 0.71
CA GLU A 55 4.57 -18.31 1.62
C GLU A 55 4.15 -17.78 3.00
N VAL A 56 4.91 -16.82 3.55
CA VAL A 56 4.60 -16.18 4.84
C VAL A 56 3.26 -15.45 4.74
N CYS A 57 3.09 -14.63 3.70
CA CYS A 57 1.83 -13.93 3.48
C CYS A 57 0.68 -14.89 3.22
N GLN A 58 0.90 -15.99 2.50
CA GLN A 58 -0.12 -17.02 2.27
C GLN A 58 -0.60 -17.68 3.57
N ARG A 59 0.29 -17.88 4.56
CA ARG A 59 -0.07 -18.40 5.88
C ARG A 59 -0.86 -17.38 6.70
N LEU A 60 -0.35 -16.15 6.80
CA LEU A 60 -0.97 -15.10 7.63
C LEU A 60 -2.28 -14.56 7.06
N THR A 61 -2.50 -14.66 5.75
CA THR A 61 -3.70 -14.11 5.08
C THR A 61 -4.71 -15.17 4.66
N ARG A 62 -4.70 -16.34 5.31
CA ARG A 62 -5.77 -17.32 5.11
C ARG A 62 -7.12 -16.68 5.51
N PRO A 63 -8.19 -16.86 4.74
CA PRO A 63 -9.52 -16.45 5.18
C PRO A 63 -9.81 -16.98 6.59
N GLU A 64 -10.46 -16.15 7.39
CA GLU A 64 -10.80 -16.38 8.80
C GLU A 64 -9.62 -16.42 9.78
N ALA A 65 -8.38 -16.23 9.31
CA ALA A 65 -7.23 -16.10 10.20
C ALA A 65 -7.34 -14.84 11.06
N ARG A 66 -6.98 -14.96 12.35
CA ARG A 66 -6.76 -13.82 13.24
C ARG A 66 -5.30 -13.43 13.22
N VAL A 67 -5.04 -12.17 12.93
CA VAL A 67 -3.70 -11.60 12.83
C VAL A 67 -3.67 -10.26 13.54
N ARG A 68 -2.47 -9.78 13.84
CA ARG A 68 -2.25 -8.41 14.28
C ARG A 68 -1.82 -7.57 13.09
N PHE A 69 -2.54 -6.48 12.85
CA PHE A 69 -2.12 -5.45 11.92
C PHE A 69 -1.30 -4.40 12.67
N VAL A 70 -0.06 -4.19 12.25
CA VAL A 70 0.84 -3.18 12.80
C VAL A 70 0.95 -2.03 11.81
N GLY A 71 0.29 -0.91 12.14
CA GLY A 71 0.21 0.27 11.27
C GLY A 71 1.42 1.20 11.32
N ARG A 72 2.63 0.68 11.54
CA ARG A 72 3.85 1.52 11.57
C ARG A 72 4.42 1.64 10.15
N GLY A 73 4.51 2.87 9.65
CA GLY A 73 4.89 3.13 8.27
C GLY A 73 3.74 2.85 7.29
N PHE A 74 3.95 3.17 6.02
CA PHE A 74 2.98 2.89 4.96
C PHE A 74 3.42 1.63 4.19
N PRO A 75 2.58 0.58 4.03
CA PRO A 75 1.21 0.44 4.54
C PRO A 75 1.07 -0.31 5.88
N GLY A 76 2.19 -0.69 6.51
CA GLY A 76 2.21 -1.55 7.70
C GLY A 76 2.47 -3.02 7.35
N TRP A 77 2.25 -3.92 8.31
CA TRP A 77 2.44 -5.37 8.12
C TRP A 77 1.49 -6.19 9.00
N LEU A 78 1.40 -7.48 8.70
CA LEU A 78 0.65 -8.48 9.46
C LEU A 78 1.60 -9.41 10.22
N GLU A 79 1.21 -9.78 11.43
CA GLU A 79 1.89 -10.74 12.32
C GLU A 79 0.87 -11.73 12.92
N PRO A 80 1.29 -12.92 13.39
CA PRO A 80 0.41 -13.82 14.13
C PRO A 80 -0.24 -13.13 15.35
N ALA A 81 -1.52 -13.41 15.63
CA ALA A 81 -2.21 -12.81 16.77
C ALA A 81 -1.57 -13.17 18.13
N GLY A 82 -1.06 -14.40 18.26
CA GLY A 82 -0.34 -14.89 19.44
C GLY A 82 1.10 -14.37 19.58
N GLY A 83 1.56 -13.50 18.68
CA GLY A 83 2.96 -13.10 18.57
C GLY A 83 3.80 -14.11 17.79
N GLY A 84 4.99 -13.68 17.35
CA GLY A 84 5.93 -14.47 16.57
C GLY A 84 6.80 -13.60 15.68
N ASP A 85 7.80 -14.21 15.04
CA ASP A 85 8.77 -13.51 14.17
C ASP A 85 8.30 -13.42 12.71
N GLU A 86 7.23 -14.15 12.35
CA GLU A 86 6.68 -14.10 10.99
C GLU A 86 6.03 -12.74 10.71
N ARG A 87 6.42 -12.14 9.58
CA ARG A 87 5.88 -10.87 9.11
C ARG A 87 5.48 -10.94 7.65
N CYS A 88 4.27 -10.49 7.36
CA CYS A 88 3.83 -10.22 6.00
C CYS A 88 3.73 -8.71 5.81
N GLU A 89 4.76 -8.12 5.20
CA GLU A 89 4.76 -6.69 4.87
C GLU A 89 3.75 -6.39 3.77
N ALA A 90 2.90 -5.39 3.99
CA ALA A 90 2.05 -4.90 2.92
C ALA A 90 2.91 -4.21 1.85
N ALA A 91 2.68 -4.59 0.60
CA ALA A 91 3.27 -3.91 -0.54
C ALA A 91 2.48 -2.64 -0.89
N GLY A 92 1.18 -2.62 -0.59
CA GLY A 92 0.28 -1.56 -1.01
C GLY A 92 -1.08 -1.58 -0.32
N VAL A 93 -2.00 -0.77 -0.85
CA VAL A 93 -3.37 -0.61 -0.33
C VAL A 93 -4.37 -0.48 -1.49
N PHE A 94 -5.61 -0.87 -1.22
CA PHE A 94 -6.76 -0.73 -2.13
C PHE A 94 -7.74 0.38 -1.70
N ASP A 95 -7.58 0.95 -0.51
CA ASP A 95 -8.53 1.96 0.02
C ASP A 95 -7.89 3.36 -0.03
N LEU A 96 -7.55 3.85 -1.22
CA LEU A 96 -6.76 5.07 -1.40
C LEU A 96 -7.42 6.31 -0.76
N GLU A 97 -8.75 6.37 -0.76
CA GLU A 97 -9.55 7.44 -0.16
C GLU A 97 -9.33 7.52 1.34
N ARG A 98 -9.24 6.37 2.00
CA ARG A 98 -9.00 6.32 3.45
C ARG A 98 -7.63 6.91 3.81
N PHE A 99 -6.63 6.67 2.98
CA PHE A 99 -5.29 7.22 3.17
C PHE A 99 -5.20 8.70 2.79
N ARG A 100 -5.93 9.12 1.77
CA ARG A 100 -6.13 10.53 1.43
C ARG A 100 -6.73 11.29 2.60
N ASP A 101 -7.82 10.80 3.17
CA ASP A 101 -8.62 11.52 4.17
C ASP A 101 -7.91 11.63 5.54
N ARG A 102 -6.90 10.78 5.77
CA ARG A 102 -6.01 10.86 6.96
C ARG A 102 -4.94 11.95 6.83
N ARG A 103 -4.77 12.56 5.66
CA ARG A 103 -3.73 13.57 5.41
C ARG A 103 -4.32 14.97 5.39
N PRO A 104 -3.52 16.00 5.74
CA PRO A 104 -3.93 17.38 5.56
C PRO A 104 -4.33 17.62 4.10
N ARG A 105 -5.52 18.22 3.90
CA ARG A 105 -5.99 18.53 2.55
C ARG A 105 -5.06 19.55 1.89
N PRO A 106 -4.68 19.36 0.61
CA PRO A 106 -3.99 20.40 -0.15
C PRO A 106 -4.84 21.69 -0.14
N LYS A 107 -4.20 22.84 0.09
CA LYS A 107 -4.88 24.16 0.05
C LYS A 107 -5.00 24.71 -1.39
N THR A 108 -4.81 23.88 -2.40
CA THR A 108 -4.82 24.29 -3.80
C THR A 108 -6.25 24.26 -4.35
N PRO A 109 -6.71 25.31 -5.05
CA PRO A 109 -8.06 25.34 -5.61
C PRO A 109 -8.25 24.37 -6.80
N PHE A 110 -7.17 23.76 -7.30
CA PHE A 110 -7.20 22.83 -8.42
C PHE A 110 -6.75 21.43 -8.00
N SER A 111 -7.36 20.41 -8.61
CA SER A 111 -6.93 19.01 -8.51
C SER A 111 -5.58 18.83 -9.20
N PRO A 112 -4.50 18.46 -8.48
CA PRO A 112 -3.20 18.22 -9.09
C PRO A 112 -3.27 17.14 -10.18
N ARG A 113 -2.60 17.39 -11.29
CA ARG A 113 -2.51 16.46 -12.42
C ARG A 113 -1.06 16.38 -12.90
N GLU A 114 -0.60 15.16 -13.17
CA GLU A 114 0.74 14.87 -13.66
C GLU A 114 0.73 13.84 -14.77
N THR A 115 1.79 13.82 -15.58
CA THR A 115 1.98 12.72 -16.54
C THR A 115 2.35 11.44 -15.80
N ALA A 116 1.68 10.35 -16.13
CA ALA A 116 2.05 8.99 -15.74
C ALA A 116 2.48 8.19 -16.97
N VAL A 117 3.42 7.27 -16.77
CA VAL A 117 3.92 6.32 -17.78
C VAL A 117 3.90 4.95 -17.14
N TRP A 118 3.38 3.95 -17.84
CA TRP A 118 3.18 2.61 -17.29
C TRP A 118 3.22 1.52 -18.36
N GLU A 119 3.31 0.29 -17.90
CA GLU A 119 3.12 -0.92 -18.68
C GLU A 119 2.16 -1.85 -17.93
N THR A 120 1.20 -2.41 -18.66
CA THR A 120 0.31 -3.45 -18.13
C THR A 120 1.06 -4.77 -18.09
N PHE A 121 1.23 -5.36 -16.91
CA PHE A 121 1.95 -6.63 -16.75
C PHE A 121 1.07 -7.77 -16.23
N HIS A 122 -0.16 -7.48 -15.80
CA HIS A 122 -1.12 -8.50 -15.37
C HIS A 122 -2.56 -8.06 -15.60
N ARG A 123 -3.42 -9.02 -15.97
CA ARG A 123 -4.86 -8.89 -16.15
C ARG A 123 -5.52 -10.17 -15.68
N ASP A 124 -6.59 -10.07 -14.88
CA ASP A 124 -7.37 -11.22 -14.40
C ASP A 124 -8.85 -11.16 -14.82
N GLY A 125 -9.22 -10.22 -15.69
CA GLY A 125 -10.60 -9.96 -16.13
C GLY A 125 -11.46 -9.18 -15.14
N ARG A 126 -10.95 -8.89 -13.94
CA ARG A 126 -11.57 -7.98 -12.96
C ARG A 126 -10.70 -6.75 -12.74
N HIS A 127 -9.39 -6.93 -12.71
CA HIS A 127 -8.39 -5.92 -12.48
C HIS A 127 -7.24 -6.04 -13.46
N ALA A 128 -6.63 -4.90 -13.77
CA ALA A 128 -5.35 -4.82 -14.44
C ALA A 128 -4.31 -4.18 -13.51
N LEU A 129 -3.07 -4.68 -13.58
CA LEU A 129 -1.93 -4.14 -12.86
C LEU A 129 -1.01 -3.40 -13.81
N LEU A 130 -0.80 -2.12 -13.52
CA LEU A 130 -0.02 -1.20 -14.32
C LEU A 130 1.24 -0.82 -13.55
N ARG A 131 2.44 -1.23 -13.99
CA ARG A 131 3.69 -0.83 -13.35
C ARG A 131 4.25 0.40 -14.04
N GLY A 132 4.69 1.40 -13.28
CA GLY A 132 5.34 2.57 -13.85
C GLY A 132 5.44 3.74 -12.89
N ARG A 133 5.50 4.95 -13.47
CA ARG A 133 5.74 6.20 -12.74
C ARG A 133 4.43 6.93 -12.44
N PHE A 134 4.10 7.03 -11.16
CA PHE A 134 2.88 7.65 -10.64
C PHE A 134 3.21 8.72 -9.59
N LEU A 135 3.68 9.88 -10.07
CA LEU A 135 4.28 10.91 -9.21
C LEU A 135 3.36 11.42 -8.10
N LEU A 136 2.04 11.48 -8.33
CA LEU A 136 1.09 11.98 -7.34
C LEU A 136 0.75 10.98 -6.23
N ALA A 137 1.20 9.72 -6.30
CA ALA A 137 0.90 8.71 -5.29
C ALA A 137 1.42 9.08 -3.88
N HIS A 138 2.42 9.97 -3.79
CA HIS A 138 2.88 10.52 -2.51
C HIS A 138 1.79 11.26 -1.73
N LEU A 139 0.75 11.76 -2.41
CA LEU A 139 -0.37 12.47 -1.77
C LEU A 139 -1.21 11.56 -0.87
N VAL A 140 -1.16 10.24 -1.07
CA VAL A 140 -1.76 9.23 -0.16
C VAL A 140 -0.71 8.49 0.69
N GLY A 141 0.56 8.88 0.58
CA GLY A 141 1.63 8.33 1.41
C GLY A 141 2.41 7.17 0.84
N MET A 142 2.19 6.83 -0.43
CA MET A 142 3.13 5.96 -1.14
C MET A 142 4.49 6.65 -1.23
N ALA A 143 5.49 6.11 -0.53
CA ALA A 143 6.87 6.52 -0.72
C ALA A 143 7.36 6.05 -2.11
N GLY A 144 8.22 6.84 -2.76
CA GLY A 144 8.86 6.43 -4.01
C GLY A 144 7.98 6.49 -5.25
N GLY A 145 7.21 7.57 -5.44
CA GLY A 145 6.28 7.81 -6.58
C GLY A 145 6.87 7.73 -8.00
N HIS A 146 8.07 7.17 -8.18
CA HIS A 146 8.75 6.96 -9.46
C HIS A 146 8.55 5.55 -10.04
N ASP A 147 8.37 4.50 -9.22
CA ASP A 147 8.10 3.12 -9.68
C ASP A 147 7.11 2.44 -8.72
N LEU A 148 5.86 2.34 -9.15
CA LEU A 148 4.74 1.74 -8.41
C LEU A 148 3.92 0.85 -9.33
N VAL A 149 3.09 0.01 -8.73
CA VAL A 149 2.01 -0.72 -9.39
C VAL A 149 0.69 -0.05 -9.05
N ALA A 150 -0.04 0.41 -10.05
CA ALA A 150 -1.42 0.84 -9.94
C ALA A 150 -2.36 -0.34 -10.21
N VAL A 151 -3.43 -0.44 -9.43
CA VAL A 151 -4.54 -1.37 -9.69
C VAL A 151 -5.69 -0.57 -10.30
N VAL A 152 -6.20 -1.04 -11.42
CA VAL A 152 -7.38 -0.47 -12.09
C VAL A 152 -8.39 -1.59 -12.42
N ALA A 153 -9.63 -1.23 -12.72
CA ALA A 153 -10.60 -2.21 -13.24
C ALA A 153 -10.22 -2.67 -14.65
N ASP A 154 -10.47 -3.94 -14.98
CA ASP A 154 -10.30 -4.49 -16.33
C ASP A 154 -11.66 -4.54 -17.06
N ASP A 155 -12.24 -3.37 -17.30
CA ASP A 155 -13.52 -3.20 -17.96
C ASP A 155 -13.45 -2.23 -19.15
N ALA A 156 -14.55 -2.10 -19.88
CA ALA A 156 -14.63 -1.25 -21.07
C ALA A 156 -14.38 0.25 -20.76
N ALA A 157 -14.69 0.73 -19.56
CA ALA A 157 -14.48 2.13 -19.18
C ALA A 157 -12.99 2.45 -18.94
N CYS A 158 -12.19 1.42 -18.64
CA CYS A 158 -10.75 1.51 -18.41
C CYS A 158 -9.91 1.01 -19.60
N ALA A 159 -10.52 0.58 -20.70
CA ALA A 159 -9.84 -0.10 -21.80
C ALA A 159 -8.64 0.69 -22.38
N ASP A 160 -8.79 1.98 -22.70
CA ASP A 160 -7.69 2.78 -23.27
C ASP A 160 -6.55 3.00 -22.26
N VAL A 161 -6.86 3.04 -20.96
CA VAL A 161 -5.85 3.13 -19.91
C VAL A 161 -5.07 1.82 -19.80
N VAL A 162 -5.76 0.68 -19.85
CA VAL A 162 -5.14 -0.66 -19.76
C VAL A 162 -4.31 -0.97 -21.01
N ALA A 163 -4.72 -0.50 -22.20
CA ALA A 163 -3.98 -0.70 -23.45
C ALA A 163 -2.86 0.33 -23.65
N GLY A 164 -2.97 1.51 -23.05
CA GLY A 164 -2.00 2.58 -23.17
C GLY A 164 -0.73 2.36 -22.35
N THR A 165 0.26 3.21 -22.60
CA THR A 165 1.53 3.26 -21.84
C THR A 165 1.81 4.62 -21.21
N ARG A 166 0.94 5.60 -21.46
CA ARG A 166 1.11 6.98 -21.00
C ARG A 166 -0.24 7.69 -20.91
N GLY A 167 -0.34 8.62 -19.97
CA GLY A 167 -1.53 9.44 -19.78
C GLY A 167 -1.39 10.41 -18.61
N ALA A 168 -2.53 10.87 -18.09
CA ALA A 168 -2.60 11.81 -16.99
C ALA A 168 -3.10 11.11 -15.71
N LEU A 169 -2.34 11.25 -14.63
CA LEU A 169 -2.78 10.92 -13.28
C LEU A 169 -3.30 12.19 -12.61
N GLU A 170 -4.55 12.17 -12.17
CA GLU A 170 -5.22 13.25 -11.46
C GLU A 170 -5.49 12.81 -10.02
N PHE A 171 -5.11 13.64 -9.05
CA PHE A 171 -5.49 13.46 -7.65
C PHE A 171 -6.79 14.21 -7.36
N ARG A 172 -7.71 13.57 -6.66
CA ARG A 172 -9.03 14.14 -6.33
C ARG A 172 -9.27 14.12 -4.83
N ASP A 173 -9.73 15.25 -4.31
CA ASP A 173 -10.09 15.45 -2.91
C ASP A 173 -11.43 14.79 -2.52
N VAL A 174 -12.30 14.50 -3.50
CA VAL A 174 -13.60 13.85 -3.32
C VAL A 174 -13.79 12.67 -4.28
N GLY A 175 -14.47 11.63 -3.80
CA GLY A 175 -14.71 10.39 -4.56
C GLY A 175 -13.42 9.57 -4.67
N ALA A 176 -13.24 8.88 -5.80
CA ALA A 176 -12.03 8.11 -6.07
C ALA A 176 -10.77 8.98 -5.94
N ALA A 177 -9.81 8.58 -5.10
CA ALA A 177 -8.66 9.42 -4.74
C ALA A 177 -7.77 9.77 -5.94
N PHE A 178 -7.69 8.87 -6.92
CA PHE A 178 -6.96 9.09 -8.15
C PHE A 178 -7.75 8.62 -9.37
N ARG A 179 -7.50 9.28 -10.48
CA ARG A 179 -7.99 8.90 -11.80
C ARG A 179 -6.84 8.90 -12.79
N LEU A 180 -6.71 7.82 -13.54
CA LEU A 180 -5.82 7.71 -14.68
C LEU A 180 -6.62 7.94 -15.96
N SER A 181 -6.11 8.78 -16.86
CA SER A 181 -6.77 9.10 -18.13
C SER A 181 -5.85 8.88 -19.31
N ALA A 182 -6.34 8.21 -20.35
CA ALA A 182 -5.67 7.98 -21.62
C ALA A 182 -6.74 7.98 -22.73
N GLY A 183 -6.54 8.75 -23.80
CA GLY A 183 -7.62 9.01 -24.77
C GLY A 183 -8.83 9.63 -24.07
N ASP A 184 -10.00 9.04 -24.30
CA ASP A 184 -11.27 9.45 -23.67
C ASP A 184 -11.54 8.69 -22.34
N ALA A 185 -10.82 7.60 -22.08
CA ALA A 185 -11.01 6.81 -20.88
C ALA A 185 -10.61 7.57 -19.61
N ARG A 186 -11.39 7.35 -18.55
CA ARG A 186 -11.23 7.97 -17.23
C ARG A 186 -11.35 6.90 -16.16
N CYS A 187 -10.25 6.20 -15.91
CA CYS A 187 -10.23 5.03 -15.05
C CYS A 187 -9.86 5.39 -13.60
N PRO A 188 -10.71 5.08 -12.60
CA PRO A 188 -10.32 5.19 -11.19
C PRO A 188 -9.14 4.27 -10.88
N VAL A 189 -8.15 4.79 -10.14
CA VAL A 189 -7.11 3.93 -9.56
C VAL A 189 -7.65 3.37 -8.26
N LEU A 190 -7.77 2.05 -8.19
CA LEU A 190 -8.30 1.32 -7.05
C LEU A 190 -7.24 1.11 -5.98
N GLY A 191 -5.97 1.03 -6.34
CA GLY A 191 -4.91 0.76 -5.37
C GLY A 191 -3.54 1.09 -5.89
N PHE A 192 -2.59 1.22 -4.96
CA PHE A 192 -1.17 1.33 -5.27
C PHE A 192 -0.39 0.32 -4.45
N ALA A 193 0.63 -0.28 -5.07
CA ALA A 193 1.60 -1.14 -4.42
C ALA A 193 3.03 -0.84 -4.85
N ARG A 194 3.99 -1.16 -3.98
CA ARG A 194 5.39 -1.26 -4.34
C ARG A 194 5.57 -2.42 -5.32
N PRO A 195 6.39 -2.26 -6.37
CA PRO A 195 6.74 -3.38 -7.24
C PRO A 195 7.48 -4.44 -6.41
N LEU A 196 7.16 -5.71 -6.64
CA LEU A 196 7.91 -6.81 -6.05
C LEU A 196 9.14 -7.11 -6.92
N PRO A 197 10.24 -7.60 -6.33
CA PRO A 197 11.33 -8.17 -7.11
C PRO A 197 10.75 -9.21 -8.07
N SER A 198 10.95 -9.02 -9.36
CA SER A 198 10.35 -9.87 -10.39
C SER A 198 10.81 -11.31 -10.19
N THR A 199 9.92 -12.21 -9.78
CA THR A 199 10.08 -13.66 -9.96
C THR A 199 9.56 -14.13 -11.31
N LEU A 200 9.01 -13.22 -12.12
CA LEU A 200 8.62 -13.52 -13.50
C LEU A 200 9.88 -13.69 -14.36
N PRO A 201 10.06 -14.84 -15.03
CA PRO A 201 11.11 -14.97 -16.05
C PRO A 201 10.86 -13.90 -17.11
N ARG A 202 11.94 -13.24 -17.55
CA ARG A 202 11.92 -12.38 -18.74
C ARG A 202 11.63 -13.20 -19.99
#